data_AF-A0A8J2QQA3-F1
#
_entry.id   AF-A0A8J2QQA3-F1
#
_cell.length_a   1.000
_cell.length_b   1.000
_cell.length_c   1.000
_cell.angle_alpha   90.00
_cell.angle_beta   90.00
_cell.angle_gamma   90.00
#
_symmetry.space_group_name_H-M   'P 1'
#
loop_
_entity.id
_entity.type
_entity.pdbx_description
1 polymer ?
#
loop_
_entity_poly.entity_id
_entity_poly.type
_entity_poly.pdbx_seq_one_letter_code
_entity_poly.pdbx_strand_id
1 'polypeptide(L)'
;MGWWLVFVLVPLAFVTCQNCRGEEPRERGCENVCDKHGNCKIRAALLLPKNTTYDACLPVVEPVLQLALQHEAVRDAFPSWLDFEWLTYDVTDCDAAYAVISAIDAYNDCTHVFFGPSCDYALGK
;
A
#
# COMPACT_ATOMS: atom_id res chain seq x y z
N MET A 1 -13.93 59.41 6.78
CA MET A 1 -13.82 58.32 5.79
C MET A 1 -12.93 57.23 6.37
N GLY A 2 -13.48 56.13 6.85
CA GLY A 2 -12.67 55.10 7.54
C GLY A 2 -13.39 53.76 7.65
N TRP A 3 -14.19 53.39 6.65
CA TRP A 3 -15.03 52.18 6.69
C TRP A 3 -14.79 51.24 5.51
N TRP A 4 -13.61 51.28 4.89
CA TRP A 4 -13.26 50.42 3.75
C TRP A 4 -12.24 49.32 4.08
N LEU A 5 -11.67 49.32 5.29
CA LEU A 5 -10.66 48.32 5.67
C LEU A 5 -11.24 47.08 6.38
N VAL A 6 -12.50 47.10 6.81
CA VAL A 6 -13.10 45.98 7.54
C VAL A 6 -13.64 44.89 6.60
N PHE A 7 -13.99 45.23 5.36
CA PHE A 7 -14.60 44.28 4.43
C PHE A 7 -13.62 43.37 3.68
N VAL A 8 -12.31 43.68 3.68
CA VAL A 8 -11.32 42.91 2.90
C VAL A 8 -10.74 41.73 3.70
N LEU A 9 -10.95 41.66 5.02
CA LEU A 9 -10.38 40.61 5.87
C LEU A 9 -11.31 39.39 6.10
N VAL A 10 -12.50 39.33 5.49
CA VAL A 10 -13.57 38.37 5.85
C VAL A 10 -13.93 37.35 4.75
N PRO A 11 -12.98 36.83 3.96
CA PRO A 11 -13.14 35.41 3.61
C PRO A 11 -11.81 34.64 3.62
N LEU A 12 -10.94 34.88 4.60
CA LEU A 12 -9.83 33.93 4.88
C LEU A 12 -10.23 32.81 5.86
N ALA A 13 -11.46 32.85 6.40
CA ALA A 13 -11.94 31.87 7.38
C ALA A 13 -12.63 30.64 6.78
N PHE A 14 -12.76 30.55 5.45
CA PHE A 14 -13.39 29.40 4.75
C PHE A 14 -12.45 28.79 3.71
N VAL A 15 -11.20 28.53 4.11
CA VAL A 15 -10.45 27.45 3.47
C VAL A 15 -10.78 26.19 4.26
N THR A 16 -11.91 25.56 3.92
CA THR A 16 -12.15 24.17 4.30
C THR A 16 -11.02 23.37 3.65
N CYS A 17 -10.04 22.94 4.43
CA CYS A 17 -9.03 21.98 4.01
C CYS A 17 -9.73 20.66 3.64
N GLN A 18 -10.26 20.56 2.42
CA GLN A 18 -10.81 19.31 1.87
C GLN A 18 -9.70 18.51 1.21
N ASN A 19 -8.70 18.04 1.97
CA ASN A 19 -7.73 17.09 1.41
C ASN A 19 -7.28 15.95 2.33
N CYS A 20 -7.91 15.77 3.48
CA CYS A 20 -7.82 14.52 4.21
C CYS A 20 -9.21 13.88 4.18
N ARG A 21 -9.33 12.74 3.49
CA ARG A 21 -10.51 11.87 3.54
C ARG A 21 -10.86 11.71 5.03
N GLY A 22 -12.03 12.18 5.43
CA GLY A 22 -12.49 12.30 6.83
C GLY A 22 -12.74 10.94 7.48
N GLU A 23 -11.73 10.10 7.48
CA GLU A 23 -11.72 8.80 8.11
C GLU A 23 -11.13 9.00 9.52
N GLU A 24 -11.92 8.71 10.56
CA GLU A 24 -11.38 8.60 11.91
C GLU A 24 -10.23 7.57 11.92
N PRO A 25 -9.19 7.72 12.76
CA PRO A 25 -8.14 6.73 12.86
C PRO A 25 -8.77 5.39 13.27
N ARG A 26 -8.94 4.50 12.29
CA ARG A 26 -9.51 3.16 12.50
C ARG A 26 -8.54 2.41 13.41
N GLU A 27 -9.00 1.92 14.56
CA GLU A 27 -8.21 0.97 15.34
C GLU A 27 -7.92 -0.24 14.47
N ARG A 28 -6.64 -0.38 14.07
CA ARG A 28 -6.20 -1.50 13.24
C ARG A 28 -5.90 -2.67 14.16
N GLY A 29 -6.94 -3.37 14.57
CA GLY A 29 -6.81 -4.60 15.35
C GLY A 29 -5.97 -5.69 14.68
N CYS A 30 -5.65 -5.50 13.39
CA CYS A 30 -4.79 -6.35 12.59
C CYS A 30 -3.35 -5.86 12.45
N GLU A 31 -2.91 -4.76 13.05
CA GLU A 31 -1.51 -4.29 12.90
C GLU A 31 -0.47 -5.27 13.47
N ASN A 32 -0.87 -6.06 14.46
CA ASN A 32 -0.03 -7.09 15.03
C ASN A 32 0.00 -8.31 14.11
N VAL A 33 1.19 -8.93 14.01
CA VAL A 33 1.39 -10.18 13.26
C VAL A 33 0.49 -11.30 13.80
N CYS A 34 0.27 -11.33 15.11
CA CYS A 34 -0.59 -12.32 15.76
C CYS A 34 -1.95 -11.73 16.13
N ASP A 35 -3.01 -12.46 15.82
CA ASP A 35 -4.37 -12.12 16.23
C ASP A 35 -4.60 -12.45 17.72
N LYS A 36 -5.80 -12.11 18.22
CA LYS A 36 -6.21 -12.39 19.61
C LYS A 36 -6.34 -13.89 19.93
N HIS A 37 -6.36 -14.75 18.92
CA HIS A 37 -6.48 -16.20 19.04
C HIS A 37 -5.10 -16.89 18.98
N GLY A 38 -4.02 -16.13 18.77
CA GLY A 38 -2.67 -16.65 18.65
C GLY A 38 -2.30 -17.14 17.25
N ASN A 39 -3.13 -16.89 16.24
CA ASN A 39 -2.78 -17.16 14.85
C ASN A 39 -1.88 -16.03 14.34
N CYS A 40 -0.63 -16.36 14.00
CA CYS A 40 0.36 -15.39 13.56
C CYS A 40 0.55 -15.48 12.06
N LYS A 41 0.34 -14.35 11.37
CA LYS A 41 0.41 -14.29 9.92
C LYS A 41 1.08 -13.00 9.46
N ILE A 42 2.08 -13.12 8.59
CA ILE A 42 2.64 -11.97 7.85
C ILE A 42 1.82 -11.76 6.58
N ARG A 43 1.16 -10.61 6.46
CA ARG A 43 0.58 -10.14 5.21
C ARG A 43 1.61 -9.31 4.45
N ALA A 44 1.96 -9.79 3.27
CA ALA A 44 2.86 -9.10 2.37
C ALA A 44 2.08 -8.58 1.17
N ALA A 45 2.07 -7.26 0.98
CA ALA A 45 1.51 -6.67 -0.21
C ALA A 45 2.51 -6.76 -1.36
N LEU A 46 2.03 -7.18 -2.52
CA LEU A 46 2.74 -7.16 -3.78
C LEU A 46 2.07 -6.13 -4.69
N LEU A 47 2.75 -5.00 -4.90
CA LEU A 47 2.28 -3.88 -5.69
C LEU A 47 2.98 -3.90 -7.05
N LEU A 48 2.33 -4.48 -8.05
CA LEU A 48 2.87 -4.61 -9.40
C LEU A 48 1.74 -4.44 -10.42
N PRO A 49 2.03 -4.01 -11.65
CA PRO A 49 1.02 -4.00 -12.71
C PRO A 49 0.52 -5.42 -13.01
N LYS A 50 -0.78 -5.58 -13.26
CA LYS A 50 -1.33 -6.82 -13.84
C LYS A 50 -1.02 -6.96 -15.32
N ASN A 51 -0.80 -5.83 -16.00
CA ASN A 51 -0.54 -5.80 -17.42
C ASN A 51 0.81 -6.47 -17.75
N THR A 52 0.78 -7.45 -18.65
CA THR A 52 1.94 -8.24 -19.08
C THR A 52 2.83 -7.52 -20.09
N THR A 53 2.54 -6.27 -20.45
CA THR A 53 3.48 -5.42 -21.19
C THR A 53 4.71 -5.02 -20.38
N TYR A 54 4.66 -5.18 -19.05
CA TYR A 54 5.77 -4.95 -18.14
C TYR A 54 6.43 -6.29 -17.78
N ASP A 55 7.76 -6.30 -17.72
CA ASP A 55 8.55 -7.46 -17.31
C ASP A 55 8.26 -7.80 -15.84
N ALA A 56 8.22 -6.79 -14.97
CA ALA A 56 7.85 -6.93 -13.56
C ALA A 56 6.33 -6.80 -13.35
N CYS A 57 5.56 -7.78 -13.81
CA CYS A 57 4.10 -7.84 -13.62
C CYS A 57 3.65 -8.96 -12.66
N LEU A 58 2.46 -8.79 -12.05
CA LEU A 58 1.89 -9.76 -11.10
C LEU A 58 1.89 -11.21 -11.62
N PRO A 59 1.42 -11.49 -12.86
CA PRO A 59 1.37 -12.87 -13.36
C PRO A 59 2.73 -13.56 -13.48
N VAL A 60 3.83 -12.80 -13.53
CA VAL A 60 5.20 -13.32 -13.66
C VAL A 60 5.90 -13.40 -12.30
N VAL A 61 5.77 -12.35 -11.49
CA VAL A 61 6.53 -12.24 -10.22
C VAL A 61 5.86 -12.99 -9.07
N GLU A 62 4.53 -12.97 -8.98
CA GLU A 62 3.81 -13.60 -7.86
C GLU A 62 4.12 -15.11 -7.74
N PRO A 63 4.09 -15.92 -8.81
CA PRO A 63 4.41 -17.35 -8.72
C PRO A 63 5.85 -17.61 -8.27
N VAL A 64 6.80 -16.74 -8.68
CA VAL A 64 8.20 -16.85 -8.28
C VAL A 64 8.37 -16.58 -6.79
N LEU A 65 7.69 -15.57 -6.26
CA LEU A 65 7.70 -15.27 -4.82
C LEU A 65 7.00 -16.37 -4.00
N GLN A 66 5.91 -16.94 -4.50
CA GLN A 66 5.26 -18.10 -3.87
C GLN A 66 6.20 -19.31 -3.82
N LEU A 67 6.95 -19.58 -4.89
CA LEU A 67 7.95 -20.64 -4.91
C LEU A 67 9.12 -20.35 -3.96
N ALA A 68 9.56 -19.09 -3.89
CA ALA A 68 10.64 -18.67 -3.00
C ALA A 68 10.30 -18.90 -1.52
N LEU A 69 9.05 -18.66 -1.09
CA LEU A 69 8.60 -18.96 0.28
C LEU A 69 8.63 -20.45 0.62
N GLN A 70 8.55 -21.32 -0.38
CA GLN A 70 8.63 -22.78 -0.17
C GLN A 70 10.08 -23.28 -0.07
N HIS A 71 11.06 -22.46 -0.44
CA HIS A 71 12.47 -22.82 -0.40
C HIS A 71 12.96 -22.99 1.04
N GLU A 72 13.77 -24.03 1.31
CA GLU A 72 14.24 -24.40 2.66
C GLU A 72 14.90 -23.23 3.38
N ALA A 73 15.83 -22.54 2.71
CA ALA A 73 16.50 -21.36 3.28
C ALA A 73 15.54 -20.24 3.76
N VAL A 74 14.38 -20.10 3.13
CA VAL A 74 13.37 -19.11 3.52
C VAL A 74 12.50 -19.68 4.64
N ARG A 75 12.05 -20.93 4.51
CA ARG A 75 11.23 -21.60 5.54
C ARG A 75 11.96 -21.69 6.88
N ASP A 76 13.25 -22.00 6.87
CA ASP A 76 14.08 -22.11 8.06
C ASP A 76 14.40 -20.75 8.71
N ALA A 77 14.23 -19.66 7.97
CA ALA A 77 14.37 -18.30 8.50
C ALA A 77 13.16 -17.86 9.34
N PHE A 78 12.01 -18.54 9.21
CA PHE A 78 10.78 -18.20 9.91
C PHE A 78 10.37 -19.29 10.92
N PRO A 79 9.73 -18.92 12.03
CA PRO A 79 9.17 -19.91 12.95
C PRO A 79 8.08 -20.77 12.28
N SER A 80 8.02 -22.06 12.60
CA SER A 80 7.08 -23.00 11.97
C SER A 80 5.60 -22.72 12.25
N TRP A 81 5.29 -21.85 13.21
CA TRP A 81 3.94 -21.43 13.58
C TRP A 81 3.48 -20.14 12.87
N LEU A 82 4.36 -19.55 12.05
CA LEU A 82 4.10 -18.31 11.35
C LEU A 82 3.64 -18.58 9.92
N ASP A 83 2.45 -18.08 9.58
CA ASP A 83 1.92 -18.15 8.23
C ASP A 83 2.29 -16.90 7.41
N PHE A 84 2.29 -17.04 6.09
CA PHE A 84 2.54 -15.95 5.15
C PHE A 84 1.37 -15.85 4.17
N GLU A 85 0.89 -14.63 3.92
CA GLU A 85 -0.20 -14.35 2.99
C GLU A 85 0.23 -13.24 2.04
N TRP A 86 0.05 -13.49 0.74
CA TRP A 86 0.25 -12.50 -0.30
C TRP A 86 -1.05 -11.75 -0.54
N LEU A 87 -0.97 -10.43 -0.51
CA LEU A 87 -2.04 -9.51 -0.95
C LEU A 87 -1.57 -8.83 -2.22
N THR A 88 -2.32 -8.91 -3.31
CA THR A 88 -1.87 -8.35 -4.59
C THR A 88 -2.65 -7.10 -4.95
N TYR A 89 -1.92 -6.07 -5.39
CA TYR A 89 -2.47 -4.78 -5.77
C TYR A 89 -1.98 -4.41 -7.16
N ASP A 90 -2.92 -4.09 -8.04
CA ASP A 90 -2.63 -3.67 -9.41
C ASP A 90 -2.19 -2.21 -9.44
N VAL A 91 -0.96 -1.97 -9.87
CA VAL A 91 -0.48 -0.61 -10.17
C VAL A 91 -0.80 -0.31 -11.62
N THR A 92 -2.01 0.23 -11.86
CA THR A 92 -2.54 0.52 -13.19
C THR A 92 -1.58 1.37 -14.01
N ASP A 93 -1.28 0.91 -15.23
CA ASP A 93 -0.41 1.57 -16.20
C ASP A 93 0.96 2.01 -15.67
N CYS A 94 1.42 1.35 -14.59
CA CYS A 94 2.63 1.73 -13.88
C CYS A 94 2.69 3.22 -13.46
N ASP A 95 1.53 3.83 -13.28
CA ASP A 95 1.43 5.24 -12.93
C ASP A 95 1.73 5.47 -11.44
N ALA A 96 2.50 6.52 -11.17
CA ALA A 96 2.98 6.83 -9.83
C ALA A 96 1.85 7.20 -8.85
N ALA A 97 0.77 7.83 -9.32
CA ALA A 97 -0.38 8.15 -8.47
C ALA A 97 -1.11 6.87 -8.08
N TYR A 98 -1.32 5.95 -9.02
CA TYR A 98 -1.92 4.64 -8.71
C TYR A 98 -1.03 3.82 -7.77
N ALA A 99 0.30 3.88 -7.90
CA ALA A 99 1.22 3.22 -6.98
C ALA A 99 1.02 3.70 -5.52
N VAL A 100 0.87 5.02 -5.31
CA VAL A 100 0.61 5.59 -3.98
C VAL A 100 -0.77 5.19 -3.46
N ILE A 101 -1.80 5.22 -4.31
CA ILE A 101 -3.16 4.80 -3.92
C ILE A 101 -3.15 3.33 -3.49
N SER A 102 -2.55 2.44 -4.27
CA SER A 102 -2.42 1.02 -3.95
C SER A 102 -1.64 0.78 -2.65
N ALA A 103 -0.61 1.58 -2.38
CA ALA A 103 0.13 1.49 -1.12
C ALA A 103 -0.72 1.89 0.09
N ILE A 104 -1.57 2.92 -0.06
CA ILE A 104 -2.53 3.32 0.98
C ILE A 104 -3.58 2.22 1.20
N ASP A 105 -4.11 1.64 0.13
CA ASP A 105 -5.08 0.54 0.23
C ASP A 105 -4.46 -0.68 0.93
N ALA A 106 -3.25 -1.08 0.53
CA ALA A 106 -2.50 -2.15 1.18
C ALA A 106 -2.20 -1.87 2.66
N TYR A 107 -1.89 -0.61 3.00
CA TYR A 107 -1.72 -0.19 4.38
C TYR A 107 -3.03 -0.30 5.18
N ASN A 108 -4.16 0.08 4.57
CA ASN A 108 -5.48 -0.03 5.20
C ASN A 108 -5.94 -1.48 5.37
N ASP A 109 -5.47 -2.39 4.51
CA ASP A 109 -5.68 -3.84 4.62
C ASP A 109 -4.73 -4.52 5.63
N CYS A 110 -4.02 -3.74 6.45
CA CYS A 110 -3.09 -4.20 7.48
C CYS A 110 -1.90 -5.01 6.95
N THR A 111 -1.38 -4.62 5.79
CA THR A 111 -0.12 -5.18 5.30
C THR A 111 1.04 -4.91 6.27
N HIS A 112 1.87 -5.92 6.51
CA HIS A 112 3.08 -5.79 7.35
C HIS A 112 4.33 -5.47 6.54
N VAL A 113 4.41 -5.96 5.30
CA VAL A 113 5.57 -5.77 4.43
C VAL A 113 5.11 -5.46 3.01
N PHE A 114 5.73 -4.46 2.39
CA PHE A 114 5.44 -4.04 1.03
C PHE A 114 6.54 -4.54 0.08
N PHE A 115 6.14 -5.24 -0.97
CA PHE A 115 6.96 -5.64 -2.10
C PHE A 115 6.52 -4.84 -3.32
N GLY A 116 7.37 -3.94 -3.80
CA GLY A 116 7.00 -2.90 -4.76
C GLY A 116 6.55 -1.61 -4.06
N PRO A 117 6.02 -0.62 -4.80
CA PRO A 117 5.71 -0.66 -6.23
C PRO A 117 6.99 -0.81 -7.08
N SER A 118 6.98 -1.78 -8.00
CA SER A 118 8.05 -1.94 -9.00
C SER A 118 7.43 -1.89 -10.39
N CYS A 119 8.00 -1.05 -11.23
CA CYS A 119 7.63 -0.91 -12.62
C CYS A 119 8.91 -0.72 -13.42
N ASP A 120 8.96 -1.28 -14.61
CA ASP A 120 10.11 -1.16 -15.51
C ASP A 120 10.10 0.20 -16.21
N TYR A 121 9.92 1.29 -15.46
CA TYR A 121 10.15 2.64 -15.98
C TYR A 121 11.66 2.90 -16.03
N ALA A 122 12.32 2.26 -16.98
CA ALA A 122 13.62 2.72 -17.45
C ALA A 122 13.37 3.54 -18.71
N LEU A 123 13.23 4.87 -18.57
CA LEU A 123 13.47 5.88 -19.61
C LEU A 123 13.42 5.31 -21.06
N GLY A 124 12.22 4.95 -21.52
CA GLY A 124 12.03 4.33 -22.82
C GLY A 124 11.89 5.39 -23.90
N LYS A 125 13.03 5.74 -24.52
CA LYS A 125 13.25 6.45 -25.81
C LYS A 125 12.17 7.40 -26.33
#